data_AF-A0A6B1HRU6-F1
#
_entry.id   AF-A0A6B1HRU6-F1
#
_cell.length_a   1.000
_cell.length_b   1.000
_cell.length_c   1.000
_cell.angle_alpha   90.00
_cell.angle_beta   90.00
_cell.angle_gamma   90.00
#
_symmetry.space_group_name_H-M   'P 1'
#
loop_
_entity.id
_entity.type
_entity.pdbx_description
1 polymer ?
#
loop_
_entity_poly.entity_id
_entity_poly.type
_entity_poly.pdbx_seq_one_letter_code
_entity_poly.pdbx_strand_id
1 'polypeptide(L)'
;LTGVAPEDLMARLGLPAGNAEGQFFPDTYLFKRGDKASALLLRAKSVMDRVLAEAWTERSPNLPYDTPYEALILASIIEKETALPADRARIAGVFARRLAKDMRLQSDPTVIYGVGSAFQGDLTRKMLKTDGPYNTYRRHGLPPTPIALPGRASIEAALNPGGGKDLYFVARGDGTSEFSETLEDHNKAVARYQRR
;
A
#
# COMPACT_ATOMS: atom_id res chain seq x y z
N LEU A 1 3.59 23.84 12.21
CA LEU A 1 4.16 22.93 11.20
C LEU A 1 4.13 23.55 9.79
N THR A 2 3.76 24.82 9.65
CA THR A 2 3.80 25.53 8.36
C THR A 2 5.23 25.57 7.83
N GLY A 3 5.41 25.20 6.56
CA GLY A 3 6.71 25.25 5.87
C GLY A 3 7.70 24.16 6.24
N VAL A 4 7.27 23.12 6.98
CA VAL A 4 8.12 21.94 7.24
C VAL A 4 8.08 21.04 6.00
N ALA A 5 9.25 20.75 5.43
CA ALA A 5 9.37 19.80 4.32
C ALA A 5 9.00 18.37 4.79
N PRO A 6 8.37 17.53 3.95
CA PRO A 6 7.96 16.18 4.34
C PRO A 6 9.07 15.34 4.97
N GLU A 7 10.30 15.44 4.47
CA GLU A 7 11.50 14.76 4.94
C GLU A 7 11.91 15.17 6.36
N ASP A 8 11.61 16.41 6.78
CA ASP A 8 11.95 16.94 8.09
C ASP A 8 10.85 16.71 9.12
N LEU A 9 9.68 16.22 8.70
CA LEU A 9 8.50 16.11 9.56
C LEU A 9 8.75 15.22 10.78
N MET A 10 9.36 14.05 10.56
CA MET A 10 9.66 13.10 11.64
C MET A 10 10.59 13.74 12.69
N ALA A 11 11.68 14.36 12.25
CA ALA A 11 12.62 15.06 13.13
C ALA A 11 11.94 16.21 13.89
N ARG A 12 11.08 16.99 13.22
CA ARG A 12 10.36 18.10 13.83
C ARG A 12 9.36 17.66 14.91
N LEU A 13 8.85 16.43 14.80
CA LEU A 13 7.99 15.81 15.81
C LEU A 13 8.78 15.14 16.93
N GLY A 14 10.12 15.09 16.86
CA GLY A 14 10.96 14.38 17.82
C GLY A 14 10.85 12.85 17.68
N LEU A 15 10.49 12.37 16.49
CA LEU A 15 10.38 10.94 16.17
C LEU A 15 11.69 10.42 15.54
N PRO A 16 11.92 9.10 15.53
CA PRO A 16 13.06 8.51 14.82
C PRO A 16 13.13 8.98 13.36
N ALA A 17 14.35 9.23 12.88
CA ALA A 17 14.58 9.64 11.51
C ALA A 17 14.06 8.59 10.51
N GLY A 18 13.43 9.05 9.43
CA GLY A 18 12.83 8.19 8.42
C GLY A 18 11.78 8.92 7.60
N ASN A 19 11.17 8.21 6.66
CA ASN A 19 10.13 8.76 5.81
C ASN A 19 8.79 8.78 6.56
N ALA A 20 8.07 9.90 6.52
CA ALA A 20 6.84 10.08 7.28
C ALA A 20 5.61 9.34 6.67
N GLU A 21 5.67 8.95 5.40
CA GLU A 21 4.57 8.35 4.64
C GLU A 21 4.10 7.04 5.27
N GLY A 22 2.78 6.87 5.33
CA GLY A 22 2.15 5.70 5.93
C GLY A 22 2.29 5.55 7.45
N GLN A 23 3.08 6.38 8.13
CA GLN A 23 3.36 6.22 9.57
C GLN A 23 2.34 6.87 10.52
N PHE A 24 1.28 7.50 10.00
CA PHE A 24 0.23 8.13 10.80
C PHE A 24 -1.09 7.43 10.54
N PHE A 25 -1.76 6.99 11.61
CA PHE A 25 -2.99 6.22 11.46
C PHE A 25 -4.13 7.12 10.93
N PRO A 26 -4.89 6.68 9.91
CA PRO A 26 -6.00 7.45 9.39
C PRO A 26 -7.27 7.18 10.22
N ASP A 27 -7.61 8.11 11.12
CA ASP A 27 -8.81 8.02 11.95
C ASP A 27 -9.44 9.39 12.16
N THR A 28 -10.62 9.41 12.76
CA THR A 28 -11.29 10.63 13.21
C THR A 28 -10.67 11.11 14.51
N TYR A 29 -9.90 12.19 14.42
CA TYR A 29 -9.28 12.80 15.59
C TYR A 29 -10.02 14.05 16.05
N LEU A 30 -10.48 14.04 17.30
CA LEU A 30 -11.04 15.21 17.95
C LEU A 30 -9.93 16.13 18.49
N PHE A 31 -10.03 17.41 18.19
CA PHE A 31 -9.13 18.47 18.64
C PHE A 31 -9.92 19.73 19.01
N LYS A 32 -9.32 20.58 19.84
CA LYS A 32 -9.88 21.87 20.24
C LYS A 32 -9.22 23.00 19.47
N ARG A 33 -9.91 24.14 19.37
CA ARG A 33 -9.32 25.37 18.83
C ARG A 33 -8.09 25.73 19.67
N GLY A 34 -6.95 25.92 18.99
CA GLY A 34 -5.66 26.22 19.64
C GLY A 34 -4.74 25.01 19.82
N ASP A 35 -5.24 23.78 19.61
CA ASP A 35 -4.39 22.59 19.63
C ASP A 35 -3.31 22.67 18.53
N LYS A 36 -2.09 22.23 18.87
CA LYS A 36 -0.99 22.17 17.91
C LYS A 36 -1.19 20.99 16.97
N ALA A 37 -1.03 21.21 15.67
CA ALA A 37 -1.02 20.12 14.67
C ALA A 37 -0.01 19.01 15.00
N SER A 38 1.12 19.34 15.64
CA SER A 38 2.10 18.34 16.09
C SER A 38 1.55 17.38 17.14
N ALA A 39 0.70 17.85 18.05
CA ALA A 39 0.08 16.99 19.05
C ALA A 39 -0.89 15.99 18.39
N LEU A 40 -1.58 16.41 17.33
CA LEU A 40 -2.45 15.55 16.55
C LEU A 40 -1.65 14.45 15.83
N LEU A 41 -0.57 14.84 15.14
CA LEU A 41 0.29 13.88 14.44
C LEU A 41 0.97 12.90 15.40
N LEU A 42 1.43 13.36 16.57
CA LEU A 42 2.00 12.47 17.59
C LEU A 42 0.97 11.45 18.10
N ARG A 43 -0.30 11.86 18.27
CA ARG A 43 -1.39 10.94 18.59
C ARG A 43 -1.61 9.93 17.47
N ALA A 44 -1.67 10.39 16.21
CA ALA A 44 -1.86 9.51 15.06
C ALA A 44 -0.71 8.51 14.88
N LYS A 45 0.53 8.94 15.11
CA LYS A 45 1.72 8.08 15.12
C LYS A 45 1.64 7.01 16.20
N SER A 46 1.28 7.42 17.43
CA SER A 46 1.12 6.49 18.55
C SER A 46 0.02 5.45 18.28
N VAL A 47 -1.08 5.86 17.66
CA VAL A 47 -2.13 4.92 17.24
C VAL A 47 -1.62 3.95 16.17
N MET A 48 -0.88 4.44 15.17
CA MET A 48 -0.28 3.59 14.12
C MET A 48 0.65 2.55 14.73
N ASP A 49 1.57 2.98 15.59
CA ASP A 49 2.54 2.09 16.22
C ASP A 49 1.86 0.99 17.03
N ARG A 50 0.79 1.35 17.75
CA ARG A 50 -0.01 0.38 18.50
C ARG A 50 -0.73 -0.60 17.59
N VAL A 51 -1.46 -0.11 16.58
CA VAL A 51 -2.21 -0.96 15.63
C VAL A 51 -1.26 -1.93 14.93
N LEU A 52 -0.13 -1.42 14.46
CA LEU A 52 0.86 -2.22 13.75
C LEU A 52 1.52 -3.24 14.67
N ALA A 53 1.87 -2.86 15.91
CA ALA A 53 2.42 -3.79 16.89
C ALA A 53 1.42 -4.89 17.26
N GLU A 54 0.16 -4.54 17.55
CA GLU A 54 -0.94 -5.49 17.82
C GLU A 54 -1.04 -6.50 16.66
N ALA A 55 -1.23 -6.02 15.43
CA ALA A 55 -1.38 -6.89 14.27
C ALA A 55 -0.12 -7.72 13.98
N TRP A 56 1.08 -7.19 14.25
CA TRP A 56 2.34 -7.91 14.04
C TRP A 56 2.49 -9.12 14.96
N THR A 57 1.95 -9.04 16.18
CA THR A 57 1.96 -10.18 17.11
C THR A 57 1.07 -11.33 16.65
N GLU A 58 -0.03 -11.00 15.97
CA GLU A 58 -1.03 -11.96 15.45
C GLU A 58 -0.79 -12.36 13.99
N ARG A 59 0.35 -11.98 13.41
CA ARG A 59 0.62 -12.18 11.99
C ARG A 59 0.72 -13.67 11.63
N SER A 60 0.38 -13.96 10.38
CA SER A 60 0.59 -15.29 9.80
C SER A 60 2.08 -15.66 9.77
N PRO A 61 2.44 -16.94 9.93
CA PRO A 61 3.82 -17.37 9.81
C PRO A 61 4.31 -17.28 8.36
N ASN A 62 5.64 -17.18 8.17
CA ASN A 62 6.30 -17.23 6.85
C ASN A 62 5.84 -16.13 5.86
N LEU A 63 5.62 -14.90 6.36
CA LEU A 63 5.43 -13.76 5.48
C LEU A 63 6.70 -13.50 4.65
N PRO A 64 6.57 -12.99 3.41
CA PRO A 64 7.70 -12.73 2.52
C PRO A 64 8.42 -11.41 2.84
N TYR A 65 8.32 -10.93 4.08
CA TYR A 65 8.95 -9.73 4.63
C TYR A 65 9.14 -9.92 6.13
N ASP A 66 10.15 -9.25 6.67
CA ASP A 66 10.71 -9.56 7.99
C ASP A 66 10.34 -8.53 9.04
N THR A 67 9.89 -7.34 8.62
CA THR A 67 9.66 -6.21 9.53
C THR A 67 8.22 -5.68 9.51
N PRO A 68 7.73 -5.12 10.64
CA PRO A 68 6.44 -4.43 10.66
C PRO A 68 6.36 -3.28 9.65
N TYR A 69 7.48 -2.61 9.39
CA TYR A 69 7.54 -1.51 8.43
C TYR A 69 7.34 -2.00 6.99
N GLU A 70 7.91 -3.15 6.61
CA GLU A 70 7.64 -3.77 5.30
C GLU A 70 6.18 -4.20 5.14
N ALA A 71 5.57 -4.74 6.21
CA ALA A 71 4.15 -5.01 6.20
C ALA A 71 3.31 -3.73 6.03
N LEU A 72 3.74 -2.62 6.63
CA LEU A 72 3.10 -1.31 6.45
C LEU A 72 3.23 -0.79 5.01
N ILE A 73 4.38 -1.00 4.36
CA ILE A 73 4.56 -0.70 2.93
C ILE A 73 3.53 -1.47 2.10
N LEU A 74 3.43 -2.78 2.30
CA LEU A 74 2.47 -3.60 1.57
C LEU A 74 1.02 -3.19 1.87
N ALA A 75 0.70 -2.89 3.14
CA ALA A 75 -0.62 -2.41 3.55
C ALA A 75 -1.03 -1.14 2.80
N SER A 76 -0.09 -0.22 2.57
CA SER A 76 -0.38 1.01 1.81
C SER A 76 -0.69 0.76 0.34
N ILE A 77 -0.11 -0.29 -0.25
CA ILE A 77 -0.42 -0.71 -1.63
C ILE A 77 -1.82 -1.34 -1.66
N ILE A 78 -2.10 -2.25 -0.72
CA ILE A 78 -3.41 -2.90 -0.59
C ILE A 78 -4.53 -1.86 -0.39
N GLU A 79 -4.30 -0.84 0.44
CA GLU A 79 -5.24 0.26 0.67
C GLU A 79 -5.63 0.95 -0.64
N LYS A 80 -4.65 1.17 -1.53
CA LYS A 80 -4.88 1.85 -2.80
C LYS A 80 -5.50 0.97 -3.88
N GLU A 81 -5.31 -0.35 -3.79
CA GLU A 81 -5.85 -1.34 -4.75
C GLU A 81 -7.27 -1.80 -4.39
N THR A 82 -7.65 -1.70 -3.12
CA THR A 82 -8.92 -2.27 -2.65
C THR A 82 -10.09 -1.34 -2.91
N ALA A 83 -10.87 -1.61 -3.97
CA ALA A 83 -12.16 -0.96 -4.19
C ALA A 83 -13.27 -1.57 -3.31
N LEU A 84 -13.33 -2.91 -3.22
CA LEU A 84 -14.31 -3.65 -2.44
C LEU A 84 -13.67 -4.28 -1.20
N PRO A 85 -14.19 -4.05 0.02
CA PRO A 85 -13.61 -4.61 1.23
C PRO A 85 -13.45 -6.14 1.25
N ALA A 86 -14.35 -6.86 0.57
CA ALA A 86 -14.32 -8.32 0.48
C ALA A 86 -13.12 -8.87 -0.33
N ASP A 87 -12.59 -8.09 -1.28
CA ASP A 87 -11.46 -8.52 -2.12
C ASP A 87 -10.10 -8.35 -1.41
N ARG A 88 -10.06 -7.54 -0.34
CA ARG A 88 -8.82 -7.10 0.31
C ARG A 88 -7.89 -8.24 0.70
N ALA A 89 -8.41 -9.25 1.39
CA ALA A 89 -7.62 -10.39 1.83
C ALA A 89 -7.02 -11.16 0.65
N ARG A 90 -7.78 -11.30 -0.45
CA ARG A 90 -7.35 -12.00 -1.65
C ARG A 90 -6.30 -11.20 -2.44
N ILE A 91 -6.46 -9.88 -2.53
CA ILE A 91 -5.46 -8.95 -3.09
C ILE A 91 -4.15 -9.04 -2.29
N ALA A 92 -4.23 -9.00 -0.95
CA ALA A 92 -3.06 -9.17 -0.10
C ALA A 92 -2.37 -10.53 -0.33
N GLY A 93 -3.16 -11.60 -0.49
CA GLY A 93 -2.68 -12.91 -0.92
C GLY A 93 -1.90 -12.88 -2.23
N VAL A 94 -2.39 -12.16 -3.25
CA VAL A 94 -1.71 -12.03 -4.55
C VAL A 94 -0.34 -11.40 -4.36
N PHE A 95 -0.26 -10.26 -3.67
CA PHE A 95 1.01 -9.56 -3.48
C PHE A 95 1.99 -10.34 -2.63
N ALA A 96 1.56 -10.94 -1.51
CA ALA A 96 2.43 -11.77 -0.67
C ALA A 96 3.02 -12.94 -1.48
N ARG A 97 2.20 -13.64 -2.26
CA ARG A 97 2.67 -14.76 -3.10
C ARG A 97 3.57 -14.30 -4.24
N ARG A 98 3.36 -13.10 -4.80
CA ARG A 98 4.28 -12.52 -5.79
C ARG A 98 5.64 -12.23 -5.15
N LEU A 99 5.68 -11.60 -3.98
CA LEU A 99 6.93 -11.35 -3.24
C LEU A 99 7.66 -12.66 -2.95
N ALA A 100 6.96 -13.67 -2.43
CA ALA A 100 7.54 -14.99 -2.14
C ALA A 100 8.11 -15.70 -3.37
N LYS A 101 7.67 -15.33 -4.59
CA LYS A 101 8.12 -15.90 -5.87
C LYS A 101 9.11 -14.99 -6.61
N ASP A 102 9.60 -13.92 -5.98
CA ASP A 102 10.40 -12.88 -6.62
C ASP A 102 9.74 -12.32 -7.91
N MET A 103 8.41 -12.26 -7.90
CA MET A 103 7.64 -11.62 -8.97
C MET A 103 7.47 -10.15 -8.63
N ARG A 104 7.57 -9.30 -9.66
CA ARG A 104 7.25 -7.88 -9.56
C ARG A 104 5.80 -7.67 -9.15
N LEU A 105 5.55 -6.69 -8.27
CA LEU A 105 4.19 -6.41 -7.80
C LEU A 105 3.31 -5.87 -8.91
N GLN A 106 3.86 -5.01 -9.79
CA GLN A 106 3.15 -4.39 -10.92
C GLN A 106 1.84 -3.73 -10.49
N SER A 107 1.93 -2.82 -9.52
CA SER A 107 0.80 -2.08 -8.97
C SER A 107 0.81 -0.64 -9.47
N ASP A 108 -0.28 -0.23 -10.13
CA ASP A 108 -0.45 1.11 -10.70
C ASP A 108 -0.31 2.24 -9.65
N PRO A 109 -0.93 2.16 -8.45
CA PRO A 109 -0.73 3.13 -7.36
C PRO A 109 0.73 3.43 -7.03
N THR A 110 1.62 2.44 -7.12
CA THR A 110 3.06 2.65 -6.83
C THR A 110 3.73 3.51 -7.88
N VAL A 111 3.34 3.36 -9.15
CA VAL A 111 3.83 4.21 -10.25
C VAL A 111 3.28 5.62 -10.11
N ILE A 112 1.97 5.74 -9.84
CA ILE A 112 1.29 7.03 -9.63
C ILE A 112 1.97 7.81 -8.50
N TYR A 113 2.24 7.16 -7.37
CA TYR A 113 2.96 7.77 -6.25
C TYR A 113 4.36 8.22 -6.67
N GLY A 114 5.11 7.38 -7.39
CA GLY A 114 6.48 7.68 -7.82
C GLY A 114 6.60 8.83 -8.82
N VAL A 115 5.61 9.01 -9.71
CA VAL A 115 5.60 10.13 -10.68
C VAL A 115 5.07 11.42 -10.06
N GLY A 116 4.37 11.34 -8.92
CA GLY A 116 3.88 12.48 -8.15
C GLY A 116 3.03 13.44 -8.99
N SER A 117 3.41 14.73 -8.99
CA SER A 117 2.68 15.80 -9.70
C SER A 117 2.61 15.64 -11.22
N ALA A 118 3.42 14.76 -11.82
CA ALA A 118 3.32 14.45 -13.25
C ALA A 118 2.07 13.60 -13.58
N PHE A 119 1.43 12.97 -12.58
CA PHE A 119 0.16 12.29 -12.77
C PHE A 119 -0.99 13.30 -12.78
N GLN A 120 -1.68 13.41 -13.92
CA GLN A 120 -2.78 14.36 -14.14
C GLN A 120 -4.14 13.67 -14.30
N GLY A 121 -4.27 12.43 -13.82
CA GLY A 121 -5.49 11.62 -13.91
C GLY A 121 -5.35 10.38 -14.80
N ASP A 122 -4.46 10.43 -15.80
CA ASP A 122 -4.25 9.33 -16.73
C ASP A 122 -2.89 8.65 -16.55
N LEU A 123 -2.91 7.35 -16.23
CA LEU A 123 -1.71 6.54 -16.14
C LEU A 123 -1.30 6.04 -17.53
N THR A 124 -0.26 6.62 -18.10
CA THR A 124 0.17 6.31 -19.46
C THR A 124 1.13 5.12 -19.52
N ARG A 125 1.18 4.42 -20.66
CA ARG A 125 2.21 3.39 -20.92
C ARG A 125 3.63 3.92 -20.79
N LYS A 126 3.85 5.21 -21.05
CA LYS A 126 5.17 5.84 -20.87
C LYS A 126 5.54 5.83 -19.38
N MET A 127 4.62 6.24 -18.50
CA MET A 127 4.84 6.23 -17.05
C MET A 127 5.15 4.82 -16.52
N LEU A 128 4.42 3.79 -16.97
CA LEU A 128 4.69 2.39 -16.58
C LEU A 128 6.11 1.92 -16.97
N LYS A 129 6.69 2.50 -18.03
CA LYS A 129 8.05 2.18 -18.51
C LYS A 129 9.13 3.09 -17.92
N THR A 130 8.78 4.24 -17.38
CA THR A 130 9.72 5.18 -16.75
C THR A 130 10.31 4.55 -15.50
N ASP A 131 11.65 4.48 -15.42
CA ASP A 131 12.30 3.95 -14.22
C ASP A 131 12.16 4.91 -13.04
N GLY A 132 12.07 4.34 -11.84
CA GLY A 132 11.95 5.07 -10.58
C GLY A 132 11.89 4.10 -9.40
N PRO A 133 12.23 4.55 -8.19
CA PRO A 133 12.32 3.68 -7.03
C PRO A 133 10.98 3.06 -6.62
N TYR A 134 9.87 3.74 -6.90
CA TYR A 134 8.51 3.25 -6.61
C TYR A 134 7.88 2.46 -7.75
N ASN A 135 8.53 2.37 -8.92
CA ASN A 135 7.92 1.69 -10.06
C ASN A 135 8.06 0.16 -9.95
N THR A 136 7.03 -0.47 -9.38
CA THR A 136 6.95 -1.93 -9.22
C THR A 136 6.72 -2.71 -10.52
N TYR A 137 6.63 -2.05 -11.69
CA TYR A 137 6.73 -2.73 -12.99
C TYR A 137 8.19 -2.98 -13.40
N ARG A 138 9.12 -2.19 -12.86
CA ARG A 138 10.54 -2.18 -13.20
C ARG A 138 11.40 -2.81 -12.12
N ARG A 139 10.94 -2.80 -10.86
CA ARG A 139 11.67 -3.30 -9.68
C ARG A 139 10.97 -4.48 -9.04
N HIS A 140 11.77 -5.38 -8.49
CA HIS A 140 11.33 -6.50 -7.67
C HIS A 140 11.18 -6.04 -6.21
N GLY A 141 10.43 -6.79 -5.41
CA GLY A 141 10.21 -6.49 -4.01
C GLY A 141 9.26 -5.32 -3.74
N LEU A 142 9.31 -4.83 -2.51
CA LEU A 142 8.53 -3.68 -2.05
C LEU A 142 9.18 -2.35 -2.50
N PRO A 143 8.40 -1.28 -2.69
CA PRO A 143 8.94 0.07 -2.85
C PRO A 143 9.63 0.55 -1.55
N PRO A 144 10.43 1.63 -1.58
CA PRO A 144 11.22 2.04 -0.42
C PRO A 144 10.42 2.51 0.80
N THR A 145 9.18 2.98 0.59
CA THR A 145 8.31 3.51 1.64
C THR A 145 6.85 3.15 1.32
N PRO A 146 5.95 3.30 2.30
CA PRO A 146 4.52 3.34 2.02
C PRO A 146 4.19 4.41 0.97
N ILE A 147 3.04 4.26 0.31
CA ILE A 147 2.53 5.18 -0.73
C ILE A 147 1.21 5.85 -0.35
N ALA A 148 0.71 5.58 0.85
CA ALA A 148 -0.55 6.08 1.41
C ALA A 148 -0.58 5.83 2.92
N LEU A 149 -1.60 6.37 3.60
CA LEU A 149 -1.95 6.04 4.99
C LEU A 149 -2.89 4.82 5.01
N PRO A 150 -2.42 3.60 5.35
CA PRO A 150 -3.29 2.42 5.38
C PRO A 150 -4.18 2.41 6.63
N GLY A 151 -5.43 1.96 6.46
CA GLY A 151 -6.32 1.66 7.58
C GLY A 151 -6.02 0.32 8.23
N ARG A 152 -6.65 0.07 9.39
CA ARG A 152 -6.49 -1.17 10.16
C ARG A 152 -6.74 -2.43 9.30
N ALA A 153 -7.80 -2.45 8.50
CA ALA A 153 -8.12 -3.60 7.64
C ALA A 153 -7.03 -3.93 6.61
N SER A 154 -6.32 -2.91 6.10
CA SER A 154 -5.22 -3.11 5.14
C SER A 154 -3.94 -3.57 5.83
N ILE A 155 -3.68 -3.09 7.05
CA ILE A 155 -2.59 -3.59 7.91
C ILE A 155 -2.83 -5.06 8.26
N GLU A 156 -4.04 -5.40 8.71
CA GLU A 156 -4.42 -6.78 9.04
C GLU A 156 -4.35 -7.69 7.81
N ALA A 157 -4.80 -7.24 6.64
CA ALA A 157 -4.70 -8.02 5.41
C ALA A 157 -3.24 -8.24 4.96
N ALA A 158 -2.37 -7.24 5.13
CA ALA A 158 -0.93 -7.42 4.89
C ALA A 158 -0.34 -8.46 5.87
N LEU A 159 -0.79 -8.52 7.12
CA LEU A 159 -0.22 -9.45 8.11
C LEU A 159 -0.88 -10.83 8.11
N ASN A 160 -2.08 -10.93 7.55
CA ASN A 160 -2.87 -12.15 7.39
C ASN A 160 -3.40 -12.25 5.96
N PRO A 161 -2.51 -12.44 4.96
CA PRO A 161 -2.91 -12.49 3.57
C PRO A 161 -3.81 -13.70 3.30
N GLY A 162 -4.81 -13.52 2.44
CA GLY A 162 -5.70 -14.59 2.03
C GLY A 162 -4.95 -15.72 1.32
N GLY A 163 -5.30 -16.96 1.66
CA GLY A 163 -4.75 -18.15 1.02
C GLY A 163 -5.13 -18.29 -0.46
N GLY A 164 -4.70 -19.39 -1.08
CA GLY A 164 -4.98 -19.70 -2.48
C GLY A 164 -3.77 -19.53 -3.39
N LYS A 165 -4.01 -19.46 -4.70
CA LYS A 165 -2.99 -19.56 -5.74
C LYS A 165 -2.97 -18.39 -6.74
N ASP A 166 -3.90 -17.45 -6.61
CA ASP A 166 -4.13 -16.39 -7.61
C ASP A 166 -2.96 -15.41 -7.75
N LEU A 167 -2.15 -15.48 -8.81
CA LEU A 167 -1.03 -14.56 -8.99
C LEU A 167 -1.42 -13.26 -9.68
N TYR A 168 -2.66 -13.10 -10.12
CA TYR A 168 -3.12 -11.94 -10.88
C TYR A 168 -4.52 -11.54 -10.44
N PHE A 169 -4.85 -10.26 -10.59
CA PHE A 169 -6.20 -9.77 -10.49
C PHE A 169 -6.42 -8.61 -11.47
N VAL A 170 -7.68 -8.41 -11.86
CA VAL A 170 -8.09 -7.29 -12.71
C VAL A 170 -9.48 -6.82 -12.28
N ALA A 171 -9.69 -5.51 -12.22
CA ALA A 171 -11.00 -4.96 -11.91
C ALA A 171 -12.02 -5.32 -13.02
N ARG A 172 -13.24 -5.71 -12.62
CA ARG A 172 -14.34 -6.02 -13.53
C ARG A 172 -15.10 -4.78 -14.02
N GLY A 173 -14.92 -3.64 -13.35
CA GLY A 173 -15.60 -2.38 -13.63
C GLY A 173 -16.90 -2.15 -12.84
N ASP A 174 -17.39 -3.16 -12.12
CA ASP A 174 -18.55 -3.09 -11.20
C ASP A 174 -18.13 -2.90 -9.73
N GLY A 175 -16.84 -2.64 -9.49
CA GLY A 175 -16.24 -2.53 -8.16
C GLY A 175 -15.64 -3.83 -7.63
N THR A 176 -15.85 -4.97 -8.31
CA THR A 176 -15.26 -6.27 -7.94
C THR A 176 -14.03 -6.61 -8.79
N SER A 177 -13.25 -7.60 -8.36
CA SER A 177 -12.06 -8.08 -9.08
C SER A 177 -12.22 -9.51 -9.59
N GLU A 178 -11.70 -9.79 -10.78
CA GLU A 178 -11.45 -11.14 -11.27
C GLU A 178 -10.02 -11.55 -10.92
N PHE A 179 -9.84 -12.73 -10.33
CA PHE A 179 -8.55 -13.26 -9.92
C PHE A 179 -8.16 -14.44 -10.80
N SER A 180 -6.86 -14.63 -11.01
CA SER A 180 -6.35 -15.69 -11.87
C SER A 180 -5.01 -16.24 -11.36
N GLU A 181 -4.82 -17.55 -11.50
CA GLU A 181 -3.56 -18.22 -11.16
C GLU A 181 -2.50 -18.04 -12.26
N THR A 182 -2.93 -18.00 -13.53
CA THR A 182 -2.04 -17.95 -14.70
C THR A 182 -2.11 -16.61 -15.44
N LEU A 183 -1.02 -16.26 -16.14
CA LEU A 183 -0.98 -15.07 -16.99
C LEU A 183 -1.95 -15.19 -18.18
N GLU A 184 -2.16 -16.40 -18.70
CA GLU A 184 -3.09 -16.63 -19.81
C GLU A 184 -4.53 -16.28 -19.39
N ASP A 185 -4.97 -16.78 -18.24
CA ASP A 185 -6.31 -16.51 -17.72
C ASP A 185 -6.48 -15.04 -17.36
N HIS A 186 -5.44 -14.42 -16.79
CA HIS A 186 -5.44 -12.99 -16.56
C HIS A 186 -5.61 -12.19 -17.85
N ASN A 187 -4.90 -12.53 -18.92
CA ASN A 187 -5.03 -11.85 -20.21
C ASN A 187 -6.43 -12.01 -20.82
N LYS A 188 -7.07 -13.17 -20.66
CA LYS A 188 -8.48 -13.40 -21.04
C LYS A 188 -9.41 -12.49 -20.23
N ALA A 189 -9.19 -12.39 -18.91
CA ALA A 189 -9.97 -11.52 -18.03
C ALA A 189 -9.79 -10.03 -18.39
N VAL A 190 -8.57 -9.58 -18.66
CA VAL A 190 -8.28 -8.21 -19.11
C VAL A 190 -9.01 -7.90 -20.43
N ALA A 191 -8.95 -8.82 -21.40
CA ALA A 191 -9.66 -8.65 -22.66
C ALA A 191 -11.18 -8.56 -22.48
N ARG A 192 -11.74 -9.30 -21.51
CA ARG A 192 -13.18 -9.31 -21.19
C ARG A 192 -13.66 -8.04 -20.50
N TYR A 193 -12.86 -7.47 -19.58
CA TYR A 193 -13.32 -6.39 -18.69
C TYR A 193 -12.77 -5.00 -19.03
N GLN A 194 -11.58 -4.89 -19.61
CA GLN A 194 -10.93 -3.58 -19.84
C GLN A 194 -10.88 -3.14 -21.30
N ARG A 195 -11.06 -4.05 -22.27
CA ARG A 195 -11.10 -3.71 -23.70
C ARG A 195 -12.55 -3.54 -24.15
N ARG A 196 -13.13 -2.38 -23.86
CA ARG A 196 -14.37 -1.91 -24.51
C ARG A 196 -14.04 -0.70 -25.35
#